data_AF-A0A2V7MSQ0-F1
#
_entry.id   AF-A0A2V7MSQ0-F1
#
_cell.length_a   1.000
_cell.length_b   1.000
_cell.length_c   1.000
_cell.angle_alpha   90.00
_cell.angle_beta   90.00
_cell.angle_gamma   90.00
#
_symmetry.space_group_name_H-M   'P 1'
#
loop_
_entity.id
_entity.type
_entity.pdbx_description
1 polymer ?
#
loop_
_entity_poly.entity_id
_entity_poly.type
_entity_poly.pdbx_seq_one_letter_code
_entity_poly.pdbx_strand_id
1 'polypeptide(L)'
;MSFDAPVVLALAPLLGGAVWFGAAWARRARVRRAALWSEETVRAALAAGRLGPTALSISAFLGVVALAGPRWGEENIVAETRGLSLALAIDISRSMLAEDVSPNRLGRALREARRLVQDLNGDHLGLVVFAGSSYILSPLSVDGSALGLYLDALDPGVASEGGTGLAGALRQGGELVGAGSELADRVVVVFTDGEAHDTLPDIVAQAERLRALGVHLILVAEGTRTPTRIPVRDERGALQSWQRDDAGSVIQTWRRDDILGAAADAAQGAIVAAELPDQAGAVRDLVAAYKRARASESRTERGRPRAWVPVLLAVLVLVGQAASRRTAALIAAALCCGVPRPAHAQDSTRPRSPAEKAWDRGDVTRARAAYLAELARHRQDDTAWYNAGTAALAGGDLETAQQALARAGASLEPDIRFRALYNLGLLALRIAVADSVNRDGHLAEAERAYREALLLNPGHFSAKWNLELAARRRGGGSSRNSPPPSGGGGGAPPGQAGQGGSAQSSPAAGGLSQAQAEQILRSIGQQEVQTRRDRSGRQRRVVEPGVKDW
;
A
#
# COMPACT_ATOMS: atom_id res chain seq x y z
N MET A 1 -3.79 30.64 -5.51
CA MET A 1 -5.16 30.15 -5.79
C MET A 1 -5.05 29.15 -6.91
N SER A 2 -5.48 27.91 -6.68
CA SER A 2 -5.50 26.86 -7.71
C SER A 2 -6.94 26.47 -8.04
N PHE A 3 -7.14 25.82 -9.19
CA PHE A 3 -8.44 25.32 -9.64
C PHE A 3 -8.35 23.82 -9.88
N ASP A 4 -9.35 23.04 -9.48
CA ASP A 4 -9.41 21.60 -9.73
C ASP A 4 -9.53 21.29 -11.24
N ALA A 5 -10.20 22.16 -11.99
CA ALA A 5 -10.39 22.01 -13.43
C ALA A 5 -10.17 23.36 -14.16
N PRO A 6 -8.92 23.77 -14.41
CA PRO A 6 -8.62 25.08 -15.02
C PRO A 6 -9.18 25.24 -16.43
N VAL A 7 -9.35 24.13 -17.17
CA VAL A 7 -9.94 24.13 -18.53
C VAL A 7 -11.40 24.60 -18.51
N VAL A 8 -12.13 24.38 -17.41
CA VAL A 8 -13.54 24.78 -17.27
C VAL A 8 -13.69 26.31 -17.23
N LEU A 9 -12.66 27.06 -16.81
CA LEU A 9 -12.69 28.53 -16.81
C LEU A 9 -12.81 29.11 -18.22
N ALA A 10 -12.28 28.45 -19.24
CA ALA A 10 -12.40 28.90 -20.63
C ALA A 10 -13.86 28.91 -21.12
N LEU A 11 -14.74 28.11 -20.51
CA LEU A 11 -16.17 28.06 -20.84
C LEU A 11 -16.98 29.18 -20.16
N ALA A 12 -16.43 29.85 -19.14
CA ALA A 12 -17.13 30.88 -18.38
C ALA A 12 -17.62 32.06 -19.26
N PRO A 13 -16.79 32.67 -20.13
CA PRO A 13 -17.25 33.75 -21.01
C PRO A 13 -18.24 33.26 -22.08
N LEU A 14 -18.07 32.03 -22.59
CA LEU A 14 -18.96 31.45 -23.61
C LEU A 14 -20.37 31.21 -23.06
N LEU A 15 -20.48 30.59 -21.89
CA LEU A 15 -21.77 30.33 -21.23
C LEU A 15 -22.40 31.63 -20.72
N GLY A 16 -21.62 32.54 -20.14
CA GLY A 16 -22.09 33.87 -19.77
C GLY A 16 -22.67 34.65 -20.97
N GLY A 17 -21.98 34.63 -22.11
CA GLY A 17 -22.42 35.26 -23.35
C GLY A 17 -23.67 34.63 -23.95
N ALA A 18 -23.74 33.29 -24.00
CA ALA A 18 -24.92 32.56 -24.48
C ALA A 18 -26.18 32.86 -23.65
N VAL A 19 -26.04 32.87 -22.31
CA VAL A 19 -27.12 33.22 -21.39
C VAL A 19 -27.56 34.68 -21.57
N TRP A 20 -26.61 35.60 -21.76
CA TRP A 20 -26.92 37.00 -22.04
C TRP A 20 -27.73 37.15 -23.32
N PHE A 21 -27.29 36.52 -24.42
CA PHE A 21 -27.95 36.60 -25.71
C PHE A 21 -29.37 36.02 -25.66
N GLY A 22 -29.54 34.84 -25.05
CA GLY A 22 -30.85 34.23 -24.86
C GLY A 22 -31.78 35.11 -24.02
N ALA A 23 -31.29 35.67 -22.92
CA ALA A 23 -32.08 36.56 -22.06
C ALA A 23 -32.43 37.90 -22.75
N ALA A 24 -31.51 38.46 -23.54
CA ALA A 24 -31.74 39.67 -24.33
C ALA A 24 -32.77 39.43 -25.45
N TRP A 25 -32.68 38.29 -26.13
CA TRP A 25 -33.66 37.87 -27.14
C TRP A 25 -35.04 37.66 -26.53
N ALA A 26 -35.14 36.94 -25.41
CA ALA A 26 -36.40 36.75 -24.67
C ALA A 26 -36.99 38.09 -24.20
N ARG A 27 -36.16 39.06 -23.80
CA ARG A 27 -36.62 40.42 -23.49
C ARG A 27 -37.19 41.12 -24.73
N ARG A 28 -36.49 41.09 -25.87
CA ARG A 28 -36.98 41.68 -27.13
C ARG A 28 -38.31 41.05 -27.56
N ALA A 29 -38.44 39.73 -27.48
CA ALA A 29 -39.68 39.01 -27.79
C ALA A 29 -40.84 39.37 -26.84
N ARG A 30 -40.56 39.57 -25.54
CA ARG A 30 -41.57 40.06 -24.58
C ARG A 30 -42.04 41.47 -24.92
N VAL A 31 -41.12 42.39 -25.23
CA VAL A 31 -41.47 43.78 -25.59
C VAL A 31 -42.29 43.82 -26.89
N ARG A 32 -41.91 43.03 -27.90
CA ARG A 32 -42.69 42.89 -29.15
C ARG A 32 -44.11 42.38 -28.91
N ARG A 33 -44.29 41.39 -28.02
CA ARG A 33 -45.62 40.89 -27.64
C ARG A 33 -46.43 41.92 -26.86
N ALA A 34 -45.79 42.66 -25.95
CA ALA A 34 -46.44 43.73 -25.19
C ALA A 34 -46.90 44.90 -26.09
N ALA A 35 -46.22 45.13 -27.21
CA ALA A 35 -46.60 46.14 -28.21
C ALA A 35 -47.90 45.82 -28.95
N LEU A 36 -48.37 44.57 -28.90
CA LEU A 36 -49.66 44.17 -29.51
C LEU A 36 -50.87 44.57 -28.66
N TRP A 37 -50.68 44.99 -27.40
CA TRP A 37 -51.77 45.24 -26.46
C TRP A 37 -51.96 46.72 -26.13
N SER A 38 -50.91 47.41 -25.67
CA SER A 38 -50.98 48.85 -25.36
C SER A 38 -49.59 49.50 -25.21
N GLU A 39 -49.50 50.83 -25.34
CA GLU A 39 -48.26 51.55 -25.07
C GLU A 39 -47.82 51.48 -23.59
N GLU A 40 -48.77 51.42 -22.66
CA GLU A 40 -48.49 51.32 -21.22
C GLU A 40 -47.84 49.97 -20.89
N THR A 41 -48.30 48.87 -21.51
CA THR A 41 -47.68 47.55 -21.37
C THR A 41 -46.27 47.49 -21.96
N VAL A 42 -45.98 48.29 -23.00
CA VAL A 42 -44.62 48.41 -23.55
C VAL A 42 -43.70 49.15 -22.58
N ARG A 43 -44.14 50.27 -21.99
CA ARG A 43 -43.35 51.01 -20.99
C ARG A 43 -43.09 50.15 -19.76
N ALA A 44 -44.08 49.42 -19.27
CA ALA A 44 -43.94 48.46 -18.18
C ALA A 44 -42.96 47.32 -18.53
N ALA A 45 -43.04 46.75 -19.74
CA ALA A 45 -42.14 45.69 -20.20
C ALA A 45 -40.68 46.17 -20.43
N LEU A 46 -40.49 47.42 -20.84
CA LEU A 46 -39.17 48.04 -21.01
C LEU A 46 -38.52 48.34 -19.66
N ALA A 47 -39.31 48.85 -18.69
CA ALA A 47 -38.87 49.12 -17.32
C ALA A 47 -38.59 47.83 -16.53
N ALA A 48 -39.40 46.78 -16.72
CA ALA A 48 -39.24 45.51 -16.03
C ALA A 48 -38.03 44.71 -16.55
N GLY A 49 -36.98 44.64 -15.72
CA GLY A 49 -35.84 43.74 -15.95
C GLY A 49 -34.81 44.24 -16.95
N ARG A 50 -34.55 45.56 -16.97
CA ARG A 50 -33.44 46.19 -17.74
C ARG A 50 -32.09 45.51 -17.48
N LEU A 51 -31.81 45.13 -16.23
CA LEU A 51 -30.58 44.45 -15.80
C LEU A 51 -30.68 42.92 -15.85
N GLY A 52 -31.81 42.36 -16.31
CA GLY A 52 -32.05 40.92 -16.32
C GLY A 52 -31.04 40.11 -17.12
N PRO A 53 -30.75 40.47 -18.39
CA PRO A 53 -29.77 39.75 -19.19
C PRO A 53 -28.36 39.79 -18.61
N THR A 54 -27.94 40.94 -18.05
CA THR A 54 -26.62 41.11 -17.44
C THR A 54 -26.51 40.34 -16.12
N ALA A 55 -27.53 40.38 -15.27
CA ALA A 55 -27.55 39.62 -14.00
C ALA A 55 -27.52 38.10 -14.23
N LEU A 56 -28.28 37.59 -15.20
CA LEU A 56 -28.26 36.15 -15.56
C LEU A 56 -26.90 35.73 -16.13
N SER A 57 -26.29 36.58 -16.96
CA SER A 57 -24.95 36.35 -17.53
C SER A 57 -23.86 36.27 -16.45
N ILE A 58 -23.86 37.23 -15.50
CA ILE A 58 -22.93 37.25 -14.37
C ILE A 58 -23.12 36.02 -13.48
N SER A 59 -24.37 35.63 -13.22
CA SER A 59 -24.67 34.45 -12.40
C SER A 59 -24.20 33.15 -13.07
N ALA A 60 -24.39 33.02 -14.39
CA ALA A 60 -23.89 31.89 -15.16
C ALA A 60 -22.36 31.83 -15.19
N PHE A 61 -21.70 32.98 -15.37
CA PHE A 61 -20.24 33.10 -15.31
C PHE A 61 -19.69 32.62 -13.94
N LEU A 62 -20.28 33.12 -12.85
CA LEU A 62 -19.90 32.73 -11.48
C LEU A 62 -20.17 31.24 -11.21
N GLY A 63 -21.25 30.68 -11.76
CA GLY A 63 -21.53 29.24 -11.69
C GLY A 63 -20.43 28.39 -12.36
N VAL A 64 -19.92 28.81 -13.51
CA VAL A 64 -18.80 28.10 -14.19
C VAL A 64 -17.50 28.25 -13.41
N VAL A 65 -17.23 29.42 -12.82
CA VAL A 65 -16.08 29.63 -11.93
C VAL A 65 -16.18 28.72 -10.69
N ALA A 66 -17.39 28.49 -10.15
CA ALA A 66 -17.60 27.53 -9.07
C ALA A 66 -17.29 26.09 -9.49
N LEU A 67 -17.72 25.69 -10.70
CA LEU A 67 -17.44 24.36 -11.26
C LEU A 67 -15.96 24.12 -11.54
N ALA A 68 -15.19 25.16 -11.83
CA ALA A 68 -13.74 25.07 -11.95
C ALA A 68 -13.05 24.73 -10.62
N GLY A 69 -13.76 24.81 -9.49
CA GLY A 69 -13.28 24.39 -8.19
C GLY A 69 -12.17 25.28 -7.64
N PRO A 70 -12.45 26.55 -7.29
CA PRO A 70 -11.45 27.46 -6.74
C PRO A 70 -10.97 26.98 -5.36
N ARG A 71 -9.66 26.94 -5.16
CA ARG A 71 -9.01 26.51 -3.92
C ARG A 71 -8.03 27.57 -3.44
N TRP A 72 -8.15 27.96 -2.17
CA TRP A 72 -7.21 28.86 -1.52
C TRP A 72 -7.24 28.70 0.01
N GLY A 73 -6.15 29.13 0.65
CA GLY A 73 -5.86 28.92 2.07
C GLY A 73 -5.02 27.67 2.30
N GLU A 74 -4.23 27.68 3.36
CA GLU A 74 -3.37 26.57 3.77
C GLU A 74 -4.09 25.76 4.86
N GLU A 75 -4.13 24.44 4.68
CA GLU A 75 -4.54 23.52 5.73
C GLU A 75 -3.34 22.63 6.03
N ASN A 76 -2.69 22.91 7.15
CA ASN A 76 -1.60 22.09 7.65
C ASN A 76 -2.24 20.85 8.29
N ILE A 77 -2.23 19.73 7.59
CA ILE A 77 -2.58 18.46 8.20
C ILE A 77 -1.34 18.00 8.95
N VAL A 78 -1.33 18.27 10.27
CA VAL A 78 -0.34 17.70 11.17
C VAL A 78 -0.72 16.23 11.36
N ALA A 79 0.02 15.34 10.71
CA ALA A 79 -0.05 13.92 11.04
C ALA A 79 0.83 13.73 12.29
N GLU A 80 0.21 13.39 13.42
CA GLU A 80 0.95 12.97 14.61
C GLU A 80 1.46 11.55 14.38
N THR A 81 2.73 11.41 14.02
CA THR A 81 3.39 10.11 13.87
C THR A 81 4.13 9.82 15.18
N ARG A 82 3.80 8.72 15.87
CA ARG A 82 4.58 8.29 17.04
C ARG A 82 5.64 7.31 16.57
N GLY A 83 6.89 7.74 16.53
CA GLY A 83 7.98 6.96 15.93
C GLY A 83 9.24 6.93 16.81
N LEU A 84 9.92 5.79 16.78
CA LEU A 84 11.31 5.63 17.20
C LEU A 84 12.25 6.20 16.13
N SER A 85 13.45 6.66 16.51
CA SER A 85 14.52 6.95 15.55
C SER A 85 15.52 5.78 15.52
N LEU A 86 15.62 5.08 14.38
CA LEU A 86 16.46 3.91 14.24
C LEU A 86 17.39 4.03 13.02
N ALA A 87 18.70 3.83 13.24
CA ALA A 87 19.68 3.69 12.16
C ALA A 87 20.02 2.21 11.94
N LEU A 88 19.78 1.74 10.72
CA LEU A 88 20.24 0.43 10.24
C LEU A 88 21.65 0.60 9.69
N ALA A 89 22.62 -0.08 10.28
CA ALA A 89 24.00 -0.16 9.77
C ALA A 89 24.25 -1.55 9.18
N ILE A 90 24.48 -1.63 7.86
CA ILE A 90 24.70 -2.90 7.16
C ILE A 90 26.16 -3.01 6.73
N ASP A 91 26.80 -4.09 7.15
CA ASP A 91 28.14 -4.48 6.69
C ASP A 91 28.06 -5.02 5.25
N ILE A 92 28.76 -4.37 4.34
CA ILE A 92 28.87 -4.75 2.92
C ILE A 92 30.30 -5.17 2.54
N SER A 93 31.14 -5.48 3.54
CA SER A 93 32.49 -5.98 3.33
C SER A 93 32.49 -7.34 2.60
N ARG A 94 33.65 -7.73 2.06
CA ARG A 94 33.79 -8.97 1.29
C ARG A 94 33.55 -10.23 2.14
N SER A 95 33.79 -10.20 3.46
CA SER A 95 33.50 -11.34 4.35
C SER A 95 32.02 -11.69 4.37
N MET A 96 31.15 -10.70 4.15
CA MET A 96 29.70 -10.88 4.10
C MET A 96 29.22 -11.65 2.86
N LEU A 97 30.09 -11.92 1.88
CA LEU A 97 29.81 -12.80 0.75
C LEU A 97 30.02 -14.29 1.08
N ALA A 98 30.54 -14.64 2.25
CA ALA A 98 30.66 -16.03 2.67
C ALA A 98 29.28 -16.74 2.71
N GLU A 99 29.27 -17.99 2.27
CA GLU A 99 28.05 -18.82 2.09
C GLU A 99 27.86 -19.83 3.24
N ASP A 100 28.40 -19.54 4.42
CA ASP A 100 28.14 -20.33 5.64
C ASP A 100 26.70 -20.18 6.14
N VAL A 101 25.99 -19.16 5.66
CA VAL A 101 24.55 -18.97 5.84
C VAL A 101 23.89 -18.71 4.48
N SER A 102 22.72 -19.29 4.23
CA SER A 102 22.07 -19.20 2.92
C SER A 102 21.37 -17.84 2.68
N PRO A 103 21.50 -17.22 1.49
CA PRO A 103 22.38 -17.58 0.38
C PRO A 103 23.84 -17.18 0.64
N ASN A 104 24.06 -16.05 1.32
CA ASN A 104 25.30 -15.60 1.95
C ASN A 104 24.93 -14.69 3.13
N ARG A 105 25.93 -14.30 3.95
CA ARG A 105 25.71 -13.46 5.15
C ARG A 105 25.02 -12.13 4.79
N LEU A 106 25.48 -11.42 3.77
CA LEU A 106 24.87 -10.15 3.31
C LEU A 106 23.42 -10.37 2.86
N GLY A 107 23.18 -11.38 2.03
CA GLY A 107 21.86 -11.68 1.51
C GLY A 107 20.86 -12.01 2.62
N ARG A 108 21.33 -12.64 3.71
CA ARG A 108 20.51 -12.82 4.91
C ARG A 108 20.29 -11.51 5.65
N ALA A 109 21.34 -10.75 5.93
CA ALA A 109 21.24 -9.43 6.57
C ALA A 109 20.24 -8.51 5.83
N LEU A 110 20.30 -8.46 4.50
CA LEU A 110 19.38 -7.66 3.68
C LEU A 110 17.93 -8.19 3.74
N ARG A 111 17.72 -9.51 3.85
CA ARG A 111 16.36 -10.06 4.02
C ARG A 111 15.78 -9.67 5.38
N GLU A 112 16.57 -9.79 6.44
CA GLU A 112 16.15 -9.48 7.80
C GLU A 112 15.99 -7.97 8.00
N ALA A 113 16.89 -7.14 7.46
CA ALA A 113 16.75 -5.69 7.44
C ALA A 113 15.46 -5.25 6.72
N ARG A 114 15.12 -5.84 5.55
CA ARG A 114 13.85 -5.54 4.87
C ARG A 114 12.63 -5.91 5.71
N ARG A 115 12.65 -7.07 6.38
CA ARG A 115 11.58 -7.48 7.29
C ARG A 115 11.46 -6.48 8.45
N LEU A 116 12.57 -6.07 9.04
CA LEU A 116 12.59 -5.10 10.12
C LEU A 116 12.02 -3.74 9.68
N VAL A 117 12.35 -3.26 8.47
CA VAL A 117 11.77 -2.05 7.89
C VAL A 117 10.25 -2.16 7.71
N GLN A 118 9.75 -3.34 7.32
CA GLN A 118 8.31 -3.59 7.18
C GLN A 118 7.59 -3.65 8.54
N ASP A 119 8.23 -4.26 9.53
CA ASP A 119 7.70 -4.41 10.89
C ASP A 119 7.65 -3.09 11.64
N LEU A 120 8.60 -2.18 11.39
CA LEU A 120 8.71 -0.86 12.01
C LEU A 120 8.03 0.26 11.19
N ASN A 121 6.95 -0.08 10.47
CA ASN A 121 6.24 0.88 9.65
C ASN A 121 5.67 2.05 10.49
N GLY A 122 6.08 3.28 10.17
CA GLY A 122 5.72 4.49 10.90
C GLY A 122 6.80 4.99 11.88
N ASP A 123 7.89 4.24 12.08
CA ASP A 123 9.10 4.71 12.76
C ASP A 123 10.02 5.46 11.77
N HIS A 124 10.91 6.32 12.28
CA HIS A 124 11.89 7.04 11.47
C HIS A 124 13.13 6.16 11.31
N LEU A 125 13.32 5.65 10.10
CA LEU A 125 14.40 4.71 9.77
C LEU A 125 15.44 5.39 8.88
N GLY A 126 16.71 5.21 9.21
CA GLY A 126 17.85 5.64 8.40
C GLY A 126 18.74 4.45 8.03
N LEU A 127 19.54 4.60 6.98
CA LEU A 127 20.45 3.55 6.50
C LEU A 127 21.88 4.06 6.41
N VAL A 128 22.76 3.37 7.12
CA VAL A 128 24.21 3.45 7.05
C VAL A 128 24.72 2.16 6.43
N VAL A 129 25.69 2.27 5.53
CA VAL A 129 26.42 1.10 5.01
C VAL A 129 27.89 1.26 5.32
N PHE A 130 28.58 0.15 5.53
CA PHE A 130 29.99 0.19 5.82
C PHE A 130 30.75 -1.01 5.28
N ALA A 131 31.98 -0.74 4.85
CA ALA A 131 33.05 -1.70 4.61
C ALA A 131 34.29 -1.08 5.24
N GLY A 132 35.38 -0.77 4.52
CA GLY A 132 36.53 -0.05 5.08
C GLY A 132 36.15 1.35 5.61
N SER A 133 35.25 2.02 4.90
CA SER A 133 34.64 3.30 5.26
C SER A 133 33.12 3.13 5.45
N SER A 134 32.50 4.04 6.21
CA SER A 134 31.04 4.10 6.42
C SER A 134 30.42 5.30 5.71
N TYR A 135 29.18 5.15 5.22
CA TYR A 135 28.40 6.24 4.60
C TYR A 135 26.91 6.15 4.98
N ILE A 136 26.28 7.31 5.17
CA ILE A 136 24.82 7.44 5.30
C ILE A 136 24.22 7.43 3.89
N LEU A 137 23.50 6.36 3.53
CA LEU A 137 22.78 6.27 2.25
C LEU A 137 21.40 6.89 2.31
N SER A 138 20.75 6.80 3.47
CA SER A 138 19.42 7.35 3.67
C SER A 138 19.36 8.07 5.02
N PRO A 139 19.03 9.38 5.03
CA PRO A 139 18.67 10.09 6.25
C PRO A 139 17.45 9.45 6.93
N LEU A 140 17.19 9.81 8.19
CA LEU A 140 16.00 9.37 8.91
C LEU A 140 14.71 9.75 8.15
N SER A 141 13.91 8.76 7.78
CA SER A 141 12.66 8.92 7.03
C SER A 141 11.59 7.94 7.52
N VAL A 142 10.33 8.33 7.41
CA VAL A 142 9.17 7.43 7.62
C VAL A 142 8.85 6.59 6.37
N ASP A 143 9.46 6.90 5.23
CA ASP A 143 9.23 6.17 3.97
C ASP A 143 10.06 4.88 3.91
N GLY A 144 9.56 3.83 4.54
CA GLY A 144 10.16 2.49 4.48
C GLY A 144 10.22 1.90 3.06
N SER A 145 9.42 2.40 2.11
CA SER A 145 9.46 1.92 0.73
C SER A 145 10.71 2.42 -0.02
N ALA A 146 11.08 3.68 0.18
CA ALA A 146 12.34 4.23 -0.30
C ALA A 146 13.55 3.52 0.31
N LEU A 147 13.49 3.21 1.62
CA LEU A 147 14.55 2.47 2.30
C LEU A 147 14.71 1.05 1.73
N GLY A 148 13.61 0.39 1.39
CA GLY A 148 13.61 -0.90 0.70
C GLY A 148 14.35 -0.87 -0.64
N LEU A 149 14.17 0.21 -1.43
CA LEU A 149 14.90 0.38 -2.70
C LEU A 149 16.41 0.51 -2.49
N TYR A 150 16.85 1.22 -1.45
CA TYR A 150 18.27 1.31 -1.12
C TYR A 150 18.84 -0.05 -0.70
N LEU A 151 18.13 -0.81 0.13
CA LEU A 151 18.52 -2.17 0.53
C LEU A 151 18.60 -3.14 -0.67
N ASP A 152 17.70 -2.99 -1.65
CA ASP A 152 17.73 -3.78 -2.89
C ASP A 152 18.94 -3.47 -3.78
N ALA A 153 19.48 -2.25 -3.69
CA ALA A 153 20.63 -1.80 -4.47
C ALA A 153 21.98 -2.10 -3.80
N LEU A 154 22.00 -2.63 -2.57
CA LEU A 154 23.25 -2.90 -1.84
C LEU A 154 23.96 -4.11 -2.43
N ASP A 155 25.20 -3.88 -2.86
CA ASP A 155 26.13 -4.88 -3.33
C ASP A 155 27.56 -4.55 -2.83
N PRO A 156 28.40 -5.53 -2.50
CA PRO A 156 29.77 -5.29 -2.05
C PRO A 156 30.63 -4.55 -3.08
N GLY A 157 30.31 -4.62 -4.37
CA GLY A 157 30.97 -3.87 -5.44
C GLY A 157 30.72 -2.36 -5.39
N VAL A 158 29.73 -1.90 -4.60
CA VAL A 158 29.45 -0.48 -4.37
C VAL A 158 30.43 0.13 -3.36
N ALA A 159 31.07 -0.70 -2.51
CA ALA A 159 32.05 -0.22 -1.54
C ALA A 159 33.33 0.27 -2.24
N SER A 160 33.67 1.55 -2.04
CA SER A 160 34.87 2.16 -2.63
C SER A 160 36.17 1.73 -1.95
N GLU A 161 36.10 1.31 -0.67
CA GLU A 161 37.24 0.89 0.14
C GLU A 161 37.01 -0.52 0.71
N GLY A 162 38.03 -1.38 0.59
CA GLY A 162 38.05 -2.70 1.21
C GLY A 162 38.31 -2.64 2.71
N GLY A 163 37.95 -3.71 3.42
CA GLY A 163 38.06 -3.81 4.88
C GLY A 163 36.72 -3.66 5.59
N THR A 164 36.76 -3.47 6.90
CA THR A 164 35.57 -3.36 7.77
C THR A 164 35.84 -2.38 8.91
N GLY A 165 35.16 -1.23 8.90
CA GLY A 165 35.27 -0.11 9.83
C GLY A 165 34.04 -0.01 10.73
N LEU A 166 33.91 -0.92 11.69
CA LEU A 166 32.80 -0.99 12.64
C LEU A 166 32.73 0.27 13.53
N ALA A 167 33.87 0.80 13.99
CA ALA A 167 33.91 2.02 14.80
C ALA A 167 33.34 3.22 14.03
N GLY A 168 33.66 3.32 12.73
CA GLY A 168 33.10 4.33 11.84
C GLY A 168 31.59 4.22 11.69
N ALA A 169 31.08 2.99 11.52
CA ALA A 169 29.66 2.70 11.41
C ALA A 169 28.88 3.06 12.70
N LEU A 170 29.43 2.72 13.87
CA LEU A 170 28.84 3.09 15.17
C LEU A 170 28.77 4.61 15.32
N ARG A 171 29.84 5.32 14.98
CA ARG A 171 29.86 6.79 15.01
C ARG A 171 28.80 7.41 14.10
N GLN A 172 28.74 7.00 12.83
CA GLN A 172 27.77 7.54 11.87
C GLN A 172 26.33 7.16 12.22
N GLY A 173 26.10 5.94 12.69
CA GLY A 173 24.80 5.52 13.19
C GLY A 173 24.32 6.41 14.34
N GLY A 174 25.21 6.70 15.30
CA GLY A 174 24.96 7.62 16.41
C GLY A 174 24.66 9.06 15.96
N GLU A 175 25.43 9.57 15.00
CA GLU A 175 25.21 10.91 14.41
C GLU A 175 23.88 11.00 13.66
N LEU A 176 23.53 9.95 12.90
CA LEU A 176 22.28 9.88 12.15
C LEU A 176 21.05 9.89 13.07
N VAL A 177 21.04 9.08 14.14
CA VAL A 177 19.95 9.09 15.12
C VAL A 177 19.97 10.33 16.01
N GLY A 178 21.14 10.93 16.22
CA GLY A 178 21.33 12.18 16.95
C GLY A 178 20.70 13.38 16.26
N ALA A 179 20.63 13.37 14.92
CA ALA A 179 19.91 14.40 14.14
C ALA A 179 18.37 14.29 14.27
N GLY A 180 17.86 13.21 14.84
CA GLY A 180 16.43 13.00 15.11
C GLY A 180 15.93 13.69 16.39
N SER A 181 14.60 13.70 16.58
CA SER A 181 13.94 14.29 17.75
C SER A 181 14.48 13.74 19.07
N GLU A 182 14.81 14.63 20.02
CA GLU A 182 15.34 14.25 21.34
C GLU A 182 14.30 13.55 22.25
N LEU A 183 13.03 13.58 21.85
CA LEU A 183 11.95 13.02 22.66
C LEU A 183 11.78 11.49 22.48
N ALA A 184 12.42 10.91 21.45
CA ALA A 184 12.28 9.49 21.09
C ALA A 184 13.52 8.72 21.55
N ASP A 185 13.33 7.45 21.91
CA ASP A 185 14.49 6.58 22.06
C ASP A 185 15.18 6.40 20.71
N ARG A 186 16.52 6.35 20.77
CA ARG A 186 17.41 6.29 19.61
C ARG A 186 18.06 4.92 19.58
N VAL A 187 18.00 4.24 18.44
CA VAL A 187 18.52 2.87 18.32
C VAL A 187 19.44 2.76 17.10
N VAL A 188 20.58 2.11 17.27
CA VAL A 188 21.46 1.71 16.18
C VAL A 188 21.43 0.20 16.10
N VAL A 189 21.00 -0.33 14.95
CA VAL A 189 20.98 -1.78 14.67
C VAL A 189 22.06 -2.08 13.64
N VAL A 190 23.06 -2.87 14.00
CA VAL A 190 24.20 -3.19 13.13
C VAL A 190 24.14 -4.66 12.71
N PHE A 191 24.16 -4.94 11.41
CA PHE A 191 24.27 -6.30 10.86
C PHE A 191 25.71 -6.52 10.40
N THR A 192 26.45 -7.42 11.06
CA THR A 192 27.88 -7.67 10.78
C THR A 192 28.32 -9.04 11.31
N ASP A 193 29.38 -9.60 10.74
CA ASP A 193 30.08 -10.77 11.28
C ASP A 193 31.13 -10.40 12.35
N GLY A 194 31.36 -9.10 12.58
CA GLY A 194 32.28 -8.59 13.60
C GLY A 194 33.76 -8.63 13.21
N GLU A 195 34.10 -9.07 12.00
CA GLU A 195 35.50 -8.99 11.51
C GLU A 195 35.86 -7.55 11.17
N ALA A 196 36.29 -6.79 12.17
CA ALA A 196 36.73 -5.42 12.01
C ALA A 196 38.25 -5.29 11.78
N HIS A 197 38.64 -4.31 10.97
CA HIS A 197 40.03 -3.87 10.79
C HIS A 197 40.39 -2.71 11.74
N ASP A 198 39.41 -2.14 12.43
CA ASP A 198 39.62 -1.19 13.52
C ASP A 198 40.29 -1.86 14.72
N THR A 199 40.90 -1.06 15.59
CA THR A 199 41.37 -1.57 16.87
C THR A 199 40.19 -1.80 17.82
N LEU A 200 40.24 -2.85 18.64
CA LEU A 200 39.21 -3.13 19.63
C LEU A 200 38.94 -1.94 20.59
N PRO A 201 39.97 -1.22 21.09
CA PRO A 201 39.75 -0.01 21.88
C PRO A 201 38.92 1.06 21.17
N ASP A 202 39.11 1.25 19.86
CA ASP A 202 38.34 2.25 19.10
C ASP A 202 36.86 1.87 18.99
N ILE A 203 36.57 0.59 18.74
CA ILE A 203 35.20 0.06 18.68
C ILE A 203 34.52 0.23 20.05
N VAL A 204 35.20 -0.15 21.13
CA VAL A 204 34.71 -0.02 22.51
C VAL A 204 34.46 1.46 22.84
N ALA A 205 35.38 2.36 22.49
CA ALA A 205 35.21 3.80 22.74
C ALA A 205 33.99 4.38 22.00
N GLN A 206 33.73 3.98 20.75
CA GLN A 206 32.51 4.41 20.05
C GLN A 206 31.24 3.80 20.64
N ALA A 207 31.28 2.54 21.08
CA ALA A 207 30.17 1.89 21.77
C ALA A 207 29.82 2.60 23.11
N GLU A 208 30.82 2.94 23.91
CA GLU A 208 30.65 3.74 25.13
C GLU A 208 30.07 5.12 24.82
N ARG A 209 30.50 5.74 23.71
CA ARG A 209 29.96 7.03 23.25
C ARG A 209 28.48 6.93 22.90
N LEU A 210 28.04 5.88 22.22
CA LEU A 210 26.61 5.66 21.94
C LEU A 210 25.80 5.58 23.23
N ARG A 211 26.28 4.82 24.21
CA ARG A 211 25.66 4.74 25.54
C ARG A 211 25.59 6.10 26.22
N ALA A 212 26.66 6.87 26.21
CA ALA A 212 26.69 8.22 26.80
C ALA A 212 25.68 9.18 26.14
N LEU A 213 25.35 8.96 24.87
CA LEU A 213 24.35 9.72 24.11
C LEU A 213 22.91 9.19 24.29
N GLY A 214 22.72 8.14 25.10
CA GLY A 214 21.41 7.50 25.29
C GLY A 214 20.93 6.73 24.04
N VAL A 215 21.87 6.31 23.19
CA VAL A 215 21.57 5.51 21.99
C VAL A 215 21.73 4.03 22.32
N HIS A 216 20.66 3.26 22.11
CA HIS A 216 20.66 1.82 22.32
C HIS A 216 21.33 1.11 21.13
N LEU A 217 22.35 0.30 21.40
CA LEU A 217 23.03 -0.50 20.38
C LEU A 217 22.43 -1.92 20.33
N ILE A 218 22.09 -2.39 19.14
CA ILE A 218 21.70 -3.77 18.87
C ILE A 218 22.62 -4.32 17.77
N LEU A 219 23.39 -5.35 18.09
CA LEU A 219 24.25 -6.04 17.13
C LEU A 219 23.55 -7.31 16.65
N VAL A 220 23.32 -7.42 15.36
CA VAL A 220 22.81 -8.62 14.71
C VAL A 220 24.01 -9.36 14.13
N ALA A 221 24.35 -10.47 14.78
CA ALA A 221 25.51 -11.26 14.41
C ALA A 221 25.20 -12.07 13.14
N GLU A 222 26.09 -12.02 12.15
CA GLU A 222 25.99 -12.78 10.91
C GLU A 222 27.12 -13.81 10.76
N GLY A 223 26.82 -14.92 10.09
CA GLY A 223 27.78 -15.98 9.85
C GLY A 223 27.99 -16.95 11.02
N THR A 224 28.97 -17.82 10.84
CA THR A 224 29.34 -18.90 11.76
C THR A 224 30.70 -18.65 12.39
N ARG A 225 30.96 -19.30 13.54
CA ARG A 225 32.28 -19.27 14.20
C ARG A 225 33.35 -20.09 13.47
N THR A 226 32.96 -20.85 12.45
CA THR A 226 33.85 -21.72 11.69
C THR A 226 34.45 -20.98 10.50
N PRO A 227 35.78 -21.00 10.31
CA PRO A 227 36.44 -20.38 9.18
C PRO A 227 35.88 -20.87 7.84
N THR A 228 35.42 -19.92 7.03
CA THR A 228 34.78 -20.17 5.74
C THR A 228 35.44 -19.33 4.65
N ARG A 229 35.53 -19.86 3.42
CA ARG A 229 36.13 -19.14 2.29
C ARG A 229 35.11 -18.22 1.63
N ILE A 230 35.59 -17.10 1.10
CA ILE A 230 34.75 -16.11 0.39
C ILE A 230 34.75 -16.44 -1.11
N PRO A 231 33.60 -16.78 -1.71
CA PRO A 231 33.53 -17.07 -3.15
C PRO A 231 33.57 -15.79 -3.98
N VAL A 232 34.33 -15.82 -5.08
CA VAL A 232 34.30 -14.82 -6.14
C VAL A 232 33.54 -15.43 -7.31
N ARG A 233 32.40 -14.82 -7.66
CA ARG A 233 31.50 -15.31 -8.72
C ARG A 233 31.59 -14.41 -9.94
N ASP A 234 31.34 -14.98 -11.11
CA ASP A 234 31.20 -14.22 -12.35
C ASP A 234 29.82 -13.53 -12.45
N GLU A 235 29.60 -12.73 -13.50
CA GLU A 235 28.32 -12.03 -13.75
C GLU A 235 27.12 -12.98 -13.90
N ARG A 236 27.36 -14.27 -14.16
CA ARG A 236 26.35 -15.33 -14.30
C ARG A 236 26.12 -16.08 -12.98
N GLY A 237 26.80 -15.70 -11.91
CA GLY A 237 26.73 -16.31 -10.58
C GLY A 237 27.51 -17.61 -10.45
N ALA A 238 28.29 -18.04 -11.45
CA ALA A 238 29.13 -19.22 -11.36
C ALA A 238 30.38 -18.93 -10.52
N LEU A 239 30.82 -19.90 -9.74
CA LEU A 239 32.04 -19.77 -8.94
C LEU A 239 33.25 -19.67 -9.87
N GLN A 240 33.93 -18.53 -9.85
CA GLN A 240 35.14 -18.30 -10.63
C GLN A 240 36.38 -18.64 -9.82
N SER A 241 36.47 -18.17 -8.58
CA SER A 241 37.60 -18.41 -7.69
C SER A 241 37.22 -18.19 -6.22
N TRP A 242 38.16 -18.43 -5.31
CA TRP A 242 38.06 -18.00 -3.92
C TRP A 242 38.85 -16.71 -3.74
N GLN A 243 38.36 -15.80 -2.90
CA GLN A 243 39.06 -14.56 -2.58
C GLN A 243 40.47 -14.89 -2.05
N ARG A 244 41.47 -14.19 -2.57
CA ARG A 244 42.87 -14.32 -2.17
C ARG A 244 43.40 -13.01 -1.61
N ASP A 245 44.41 -13.11 -0.76
CA ASP A 245 45.22 -11.99 -0.31
C ASP A 245 46.31 -11.62 -1.35
N ASP A 246 47.08 -10.58 -1.06
CA ASP A 246 48.18 -10.11 -1.93
C ASP A 246 49.30 -11.15 -2.06
N ALA A 247 49.40 -12.10 -1.12
CA ALA A 247 50.34 -13.22 -1.17
C ALA A 247 49.80 -14.43 -1.97
N GLY A 248 48.58 -14.35 -2.51
CA GLY A 248 47.92 -15.39 -3.30
C GLY A 248 47.30 -16.53 -2.49
N SER A 249 47.28 -16.43 -1.16
CA SER A 249 46.65 -17.38 -0.25
C SER A 249 45.15 -17.13 -0.15
N VAL A 250 44.37 -18.20 0.04
CA VAL A 250 42.90 -18.10 0.11
C VAL A 250 42.48 -17.52 1.46
N ILE A 251 41.69 -16.45 1.43
CA ILE A 251 41.18 -15.78 2.63
C ILE A 251 40.06 -16.64 3.25
N GLN A 252 40.12 -16.78 4.57
CA GLN A 252 39.07 -17.36 5.39
C GLN A 252 38.51 -16.31 6.33
N THR A 253 37.20 -16.36 6.56
CA THR A 253 36.45 -15.46 7.44
C THR A 253 35.58 -16.25 8.40
N TRP A 254 35.43 -15.76 9.63
CA TRP A 254 34.56 -16.30 10.65
C TRP A 254 34.03 -15.19 11.55
N ARG A 255 32.87 -15.44 12.16
CA ARG A 255 32.23 -14.49 13.07
C ARG A 255 33.08 -14.25 14.32
N ARG A 256 33.26 -12.98 14.70
CA ARG A 256 34.06 -12.54 15.85
C ARG A 256 33.18 -12.15 17.05
N ASP A 257 32.74 -13.17 17.78
CA ASP A 257 31.91 -12.98 18.98
C ASP A 257 32.64 -12.23 20.11
N ASP A 258 33.97 -12.26 20.13
CA ASP A 258 34.80 -11.50 21.06
C ASP A 258 34.69 -9.99 20.82
N ILE A 259 34.69 -9.55 19.56
CA ILE A 259 34.56 -8.14 19.19
C ILE A 259 33.11 -7.67 19.38
N LEU A 260 32.13 -8.46 18.92
CA LEU A 260 30.71 -8.14 19.09
C LEU A 260 30.31 -8.10 20.57
N GLY A 261 30.80 -9.05 21.37
CA GLY A 261 30.60 -9.07 22.82
C GLY A 261 31.14 -7.82 23.50
N ALA A 262 32.40 -7.47 23.25
CA ALA A 262 33.02 -6.28 23.82
C ALA A 262 32.28 -4.98 23.44
N ALA A 263 31.83 -4.86 22.19
CA ALA A 263 31.06 -3.70 21.73
C ALA A 263 29.68 -3.62 22.40
N ALA A 264 28.96 -4.74 22.52
CA ALA A 264 27.67 -4.78 23.18
C ALA A 264 27.78 -4.48 24.68
N ASP A 265 28.77 -5.06 25.37
CA ASP A 265 29.00 -4.83 26.80
C ASP A 265 29.33 -3.36 27.08
N ALA A 266 30.20 -2.76 26.25
CA ALA A 266 30.57 -1.34 26.33
C ALA A 266 29.35 -0.41 26.15
N ALA A 267 28.48 -0.72 25.18
CA ALA A 267 27.26 0.06 24.94
C ALA A 267 26.12 -0.26 25.92
N GLN A 268 26.23 -1.29 26.76
CA GLN A 268 25.09 -1.92 27.44
C GLN A 268 23.96 -2.28 26.45
N GLY A 269 24.36 -2.72 25.26
CA GLY A 269 23.50 -3.09 24.15
C GLY A 269 23.06 -4.55 24.17
N ALA A 270 22.36 -4.96 23.12
CA ALA A 270 21.91 -6.34 22.93
C ALA A 270 22.59 -6.98 21.72
N ILE A 271 22.78 -8.30 21.79
CA ILE A 271 23.23 -9.11 20.65
C ILE A 271 22.09 -10.03 20.23
N VAL A 272 21.71 -9.97 18.97
CA VAL A 272 20.82 -10.95 18.33
C VAL A 272 21.69 -12.04 17.72
N ALA A 273 21.50 -13.25 18.22
CA ALA A 273 22.28 -14.42 17.81
C ALA A 273 22.07 -14.77 16.34
N ALA A 274 23.15 -15.14 15.65
CA ALA A 274 23.09 -15.51 14.24
C ALA A 274 22.31 -16.80 13.99
N GLU A 275 22.12 -17.64 15.01
CA GLU A 275 21.43 -18.92 14.92
C GLU A 275 19.90 -18.76 14.90
N LEU A 276 19.38 -17.55 15.20
CA LEU A 276 17.95 -17.28 15.21
C LEU A 276 17.35 -17.30 13.79
N PRO A 277 16.25 -18.04 13.54
CA PRO A 277 15.59 -18.04 12.23
C PRO A 277 14.95 -16.70 11.86
N ASP A 278 14.53 -15.91 12.86
CA ASP A 278 13.86 -14.62 12.72
C ASP A 278 14.62 -13.57 13.53
N GLN A 279 15.67 -13.00 12.93
CA GLN A 279 16.48 -11.95 13.57
C GLN A 279 15.70 -10.64 13.59
N ALA A 280 14.95 -10.32 12.53
CA ALA A 280 14.11 -9.13 12.46
C ALA A 280 13.08 -9.12 13.59
N GLY A 281 12.41 -10.24 13.85
CA GLY A 281 11.47 -10.39 14.96
C GLY A 281 12.13 -10.18 16.32
N ALA A 282 13.33 -10.73 16.54
CA ALA A 282 14.08 -10.52 17.78
C ALA A 282 14.46 -9.04 17.99
N VAL A 283 14.90 -8.35 16.93
CA VAL A 283 15.19 -6.90 16.99
C VAL A 283 13.90 -6.12 17.28
N ARG A 284 12.80 -6.44 16.60
CA ARG A 284 11.49 -5.79 16.83
C ARG A 284 11.05 -5.95 18.29
N ASP A 285 11.20 -7.13 18.87
CA ASP A 285 10.78 -7.41 20.24
C ASP A 285 11.66 -6.64 21.26
N LEU A 286 12.96 -6.50 21.00
CA LEU A 286 13.86 -5.63 21.80
C LEU A 286 13.43 -4.17 21.71
N VAL A 287 13.13 -3.71 20.50
CA VAL A 287 12.75 -2.32 20.22
C VAL A 287 11.34 -1.99 20.73
N ALA A 288 10.47 -2.98 20.87
CA ALA A 288 9.10 -2.78 21.36
C ALA A 288 9.05 -2.20 22.79
N ALA A 289 10.07 -2.45 23.60
CA ALA A 289 10.19 -1.93 24.96
C ALA A 289 10.61 -0.44 25.02
N TYR A 290 11.10 0.13 23.92
CA TYR A 290 11.58 1.51 23.87
C TYR A 290 10.44 2.53 23.66
N LYS A 291 10.65 3.74 24.18
CA LYS A 291 9.73 4.87 24.12
C LYS A 291 9.70 5.49 22.72
N ARG A 292 8.51 5.64 22.16
CA ARG A 292 8.25 6.35 20.90
C ARG A 292 7.80 7.78 21.17
N ALA A 293 8.46 8.77 20.55
CA ALA A 293 8.04 10.16 20.69
C ALA A 293 6.91 10.52 19.74
N ARG A 294 6.15 11.55 20.10
CA ARG A 294 5.28 12.25 19.14
C ARG A 294 6.18 13.09 18.21
N ALA A 295 6.35 12.64 16.97
CA ALA A 295 6.87 13.46 15.89
C ALA A 295 5.68 14.10 15.16
N SER A 296 5.69 15.43 15.07
CA SER A 296 4.69 16.18 14.33
C SER A 296 5.18 16.33 12.90
N GLU A 297 4.68 15.52 11.97
CA GLU A 297 4.99 15.70 10.55
C GLU A 297 3.95 16.64 9.93
N SER A 298 4.42 17.83 9.56
CA SER A 298 3.62 18.81 8.84
C SER A 298 3.53 18.39 7.37
N ARG A 299 2.49 17.64 7.01
CA ARG A 299 2.21 17.39 5.59
C ARG A 299 1.49 18.60 5.01
N THR A 300 2.25 19.46 4.36
CA THR A 300 1.68 20.54 3.55
C THR A 300 1.22 19.94 2.24
N GLU A 301 -0.09 20.00 1.95
CA GLU A 301 -0.66 20.37 0.65
C GLU A 301 -2.11 19.87 0.48
N ARG A 302 -3.07 20.80 0.64
CA ARG A 302 -4.10 21.10 -0.38
C ARG A 302 -4.87 22.34 0.03
N GLY A 303 -5.04 23.26 -0.91
CA GLY A 303 -5.92 24.41 -0.69
C GLY A 303 -7.35 23.98 -0.39
N ARG A 304 -8.01 24.62 0.59
CA ARG A 304 -9.41 24.33 0.91
C ARG A 304 -10.33 24.67 -0.27
N PRO A 305 -11.27 23.79 -0.66
CA PRO A 305 -12.23 24.09 -1.72
C PRO A 305 -13.15 25.23 -1.29
N ARG A 306 -13.20 26.31 -2.08
CA ARG A 306 -13.99 27.53 -1.82
C ARG A 306 -15.01 27.77 -2.93
N ALA A 307 -15.49 26.71 -3.58
CA ALA A 307 -16.52 26.79 -4.62
C ALA A 307 -17.83 27.44 -4.12
N TRP A 308 -18.09 27.44 -2.82
CA TRP A 308 -19.24 28.11 -2.21
C TRP A 308 -19.23 29.64 -2.39
N VAL A 309 -18.05 30.28 -2.50
CA VAL A 309 -17.94 31.74 -2.63
C VAL A 309 -18.54 32.25 -3.96
N PRO A 310 -18.12 31.75 -5.14
CA PRO A 310 -18.75 32.14 -6.40
C PRO A 310 -20.23 31.71 -6.50
N VAL A 311 -20.63 30.57 -5.90
CA VAL A 311 -22.04 30.16 -5.82
C VAL A 311 -22.86 31.17 -5.03
N LEU A 312 -22.39 31.59 -3.85
CA LEU A 312 -23.08 32.57 -3.02
C LEU A 312 -23.24 33.90 -3.77
N LEU A 313 -22.19 34.37 -4.45
CA LEU A 313 -22.26 35.58 -5.27
C LEU A 313 -23.28 35.44 -6.42
N ALA A 314 -23.32 34.28 -7.10
CA ALA A 314 -24.30 34.02 -8.15
C ALA A 314 -25.75 34.07 -7.60
N VAL A 315 -25.99 33.47 -6.43
CA VAL A 315 -27.30 33.49 -5.77
C VAL A 315 -27.70 34.92 -5.39
N LEU A 316 -26.79 35.71 -4.82
CA LEU A 316 -27.06 37.10 -4.45
C LEU A 316 -27.44 37.96 -5.67
N VAL A 317 -26.76 37.76 -6.80
CA VAL A 317 -27.09 38.46 -8.07
C VAL A 317 -28.49 38.08 -8.56
N LEU A 318 -28.87 36.80 -8.49
CA LEU A 318 -30.20 36.34 -8.87
C LEU A 318 -31.29 36.86 -7.93
N VAL A 319 -31.05 36.88 -6.62
CA VAL A 319 -31.97 37.41 -5.61
C VAL A 319 -32.19 38.91 -5.80
N GLY A 320 -31.12 39.69 -5.99
CA GLY A 320 -31.23 41.12 -6.28
C GLY A 320 -32.00 41.39 -7.58
N GLN A 321 -31.77 40.58 -8.62
CA GLN A 321 -32.51 40.66 -9.86
C GLN A 321 -33.99 40.28 -9.71
N ALA A 322 -34.32 39.30 -8.87
CA ALA A 322 -35.70 38.92 -8.56
C ALA A 322 -36.44 40.01 -7.79
N ALA A 323 -35.79 40.61 -6.78
CA ALA A 323 -36.35 41.73 -6.01
C ALA A 323 -36.64 42.98 -6.87
N SER A 324 -35.81 43.23 -7.90
CA SER A 324 -36.02 44.34 -8.85
C SER A 324 -37.26 44.17 -9.76
N ARG A 325 -37.79 42.94 -9.89
CA ARG A 325 -39.00 42.66 -10.65
C ARG A 325 -40.17 42.58 -9.67
N ARG A 326 -41.01 43.63 -9.65
CA ARG A 326 -42.22 43.76 -8.80
C ARG A 326 -43.30 42.66 -8.97
N THR A 327 -42.98 41.53 -9.60
CA THR A 327 -43.91 40.44 -9.93
C THR A 327 -43.54 39.07 -9.35
N ALA A 328 -42.43 38.90 -8.61
CA ALA A 328 -41.96 37.57 -8.21
C ALA A 328 -41.51 37.40 -6.75
N ALA A 329 -41.63 38.44 -5.91
CA ALA A 329 -41.33 38.32 -4.47
C ALA A 329 -42.19 37.25 -3.75
N LEU A 330 -43.40 36.97 -4.28
CA LEU A 330 -44.34 36.01 -3.70
C LEU A 330 -44.10 34.54 -4.08
N ILE A 331 -43.44 34.25 -5.20
CA ILE A 331 -43.14 32.87 -5.62
C ILE A 331 -41.79 32.41 -5.06
N ALA A 332 -40.82 33.32 -4.95
CA ALA A 332 -39.51 33.03 -4.36
C ALA A 332 -39.61 32.79 -2.84
N ALA A 333 -40.44 33.54 -2.10
CA ALA A 333 -40.67 33.27 -0.68
C ALA A 333 -41.45 31.96 -0.43
N ALA A 334 -42.42 31.64 -1.30
CA ALA A 334 -43.20 30.41 -1.21
C ALA A 334 -42.39 29.14 -1.54
N LEU A 335 -41.41 29.21 -2.47
CA LEU A 335 -40.47 28.13 -2.73
C LEU A 335 -39.35 28.04 -1.67
N CYS A 336 -38.97 29.15 -1.03
CA CYS A 336 -37.98 29.15 0.05
C CYS A 336 -38.52 28.61 1.39
N CYS A 337 -39.83 28.60 1.62
CA CYS A 337 -40.46 28.04 2.85
C CYS A 337 -41.27 26.75 2.61
N GLY A 338 -41.45 26.33 1.35
CA GLY A 338 -42.21 25.14 0.95
C GLY A 338 -41.44 23.83 1.13
N VAL A 339 -41.17 23.52 2.40
CA VAL A 339 -40.64 22.26 2.95
C VAL A 339 -39.22 21.92 2.52
N PRO A 340 -38.19 22.06 3.39
CA PRO A 340 -36.99 21.28 3.22
C PRO A 340 -37.44 19.82 3.29
N ARG A 341 -37.51 19.13 2.14
CA ARG A 341 -37.31 17.68 2.20
C ARG A 341 -35.98 17.53 2.93
N PRO A 342 -35.87 16.67 3.96
CA PRO A 342 -34.57 16.38 4.52
C PRO A 342 -33.75 15.91 3.32
N ALA A 343 -32.86 16.79 2.87
CA ALA A 343 -31.70 16.38 2.14
C ALA A 343 -30.98 15.57 3.21
N HIS A 344 -31.25 14.27 3.20
CA HIS A 344 -30.34 13.33 3.79
C HIS A 344 -29.04 13.62 3.04
N ALA A 345 -28.17 14.41 3.68
CA ALA A 345 -26.75 14.25 3.50
C ALA A 345 -26.53 12.74 3.44
N GLN A 346 -25.77 12.30 2.46
CA GLN A 346 -25.46 10.91 2.21
C GLN A 346 -24.74 10.39 3.46
N ASP A 347 -25.52 10.02 4.48
CA ASP A 347 -25.05 9.46 5.72
C ASP A 347 -24.40 8.15 5.30
N SER A 348 -23.08 8.12 5.40
CA SER A 348 -22.24 6.96 5.11
C SER A 348 -22.56 5.76 6.02
N THR A 349 -23.56 5.87 6.90
CA THR A 349 -23.94 4.85 7.86
C THR A 349 -25.33 4.28 7.55
N ARG A 350 -25.43 3.48 6.48
CA ARG A 350 -26.50 2.48 6.40
C ARG A 350 -26.44 1.62 7.67
N PRO A 351 -27.55 1.44 8.40
CA PRO A 351 -27.58 0.52 9.54
C PRO A 351 -27.24 -0.90 9.07
N ARG A 352 -26.38 -1.61 9.82
CA ARG A 352 -25.91 -2.94 9.42
C ARG A 352 -27.08 -3.90 9.27
N SER A 353 -27.10 -4.66 8.17
CA SER A 353 -28.13 -5.68 7.94
C SER A 353 -27.99 -6.80 8.99
N PRO A 354 -29.07 -7.56 9.28
CA PRO A 354 -28.96 -8.73 10.14
C PRO A 354 -27.89 -9.73 9.68
N ALA A 355 -27.68 -9.84 8.36
CA ALA A 355 -26.66 -10.70 7.77
C ALA A 355 -25.24 -10.21 8.08
N GLU A 356 -24.99 -8.91 7.94
CA GLU A 356 -23.71 -8.30 8.31
C GLU A 356 -23.42 -8.44 9.80
N LYS A 357 -24.43 -8.24 10.66
CA LYS A 357 -24.28 -8.42 12.11
C LYS A 357 -23.93 -9.87 12.49
N ALA A 358 -24.53 -10.85 11.81
CA ALA A 358 -24.20 -12.27 12.02
C ALA A 358 -22.78 -12.60 11.53
N TRP A 359 -22.39 -12.04 10.39
CA TRP A 359 -21.05 -12.17 9.83
C TRP A 359 -19.98 -11.59 10.76
N ASP A 360 -20.20 -10.38 11.28
CA ASP A 360 -19.28 -9.71 12.20
C ASP A 360 -19.05 -10.48 13.52
N ARG A 361 -20.04 -11.27 13.94
CA ARG A 361 -19.96 -12.14 15.12
C ARG A 361 -19.24 -13.46 14.85
N GLY A 362 -18.85 -13.72 13.60
CA GLY A 362 -18.24 -14.98 13.18
C GLY A 362 -19.23 -16.13 13.02
N ASP A 363 -20.55 -15.88 13.12
CA ASP A 363 -21.58 -16.90 12.94
C ASP A 363 -21.88 -17.09 11.44
N VAL A 364 -21.02 -17.84 10.77
CA VAL A 364 -21.08 -18.09 9.32
C VAL A 364 -22.40 -18.75 8.91
N THR A 365 -22.95 -19.64 9.76
CA THR A 365 -24.20 -20.34 9.46
C THR A 365 -25.39 -19.39 9.43
N ARG A 366 -25.55 -18.53 10.44
CA ARG A 366 -26.62 -17.52 10.45
C ARG A 366 -26.37 -16.43 9.41
N ALA A 367 -25.12 -16.03 9.19
CA ALA A 367 -24.78 -15.03 8.18
C ALA A 367 -25.14 -15.51 6.78
N ARG A 368 -24.78 -16.74 6.42
CA ARG A 368 -25.15 -17.36 5.15
C ARG A 368 -26.66 -17.37 4.95
N ALA A 369 -27.43 -17.87 5.92
CA ALA A 369 -28.89 -17.91 5.83
C ALA A 369 -29.49 -16.51 5.64
N ALA A 370 -28.99 -15.53 6.38
CA ALA A 370 -29.45 -14.15 6.29
C ALA A 370 -29.06 -13.47 4.97
N TYR A 371 -27.85 -13.71 4.43
CA TYR A 371 -27.44 -13.20 3.12
C TYR A 371 -28.22 -13.84 1.97
N LEU A 372 -28.57 -15.13 2.07
CA LEU A 372 -29.45 -15.77 1.08
C LEU A 372 -30.88 -15.21 1.11
N ALA A 373 -31.40 -14.90 2.30
CA ALA A 373 -32.69 -14.22 2.44
C ALA A 373 -32.66 -12.78 1.91
N GLU A 374 -31.54 -12.05 2.10
CA GLU A 374 -31.33 -10.72 1.53
C GLU A 374 -31.25 -10.78 0.00
N LEU A 375 -30.50 -11.76 -0.54
CA LEU A 375 -30.41 -12.02 -1.98
C LEU A 375 -31.77 -12.31 -2.62
N ALA A 376 -32.65 -13.06 -1.94
CA ALA A 376 -33.99 -13.35 -2.45
C ALA A 376 -34.83 -12.07 -2.68
N ARG A 377 -34.59 -11.01 -1.88
CA ARG A 377 -35.25 -9.70 -1.99
C ARG A 377 -34.54 -8.76 -2.96
N HIS A 378 -33.23 -8.88 -3.10
CA HIS A 378 -32.37 -8.00 -3.88
C HIS A 378 -31.67 -8.75 -5.03
N ARG A 379 -32.43 -9.49 -5.85
CA ARG A 379 -31.87 -10.33 -6.94
C ARG A 379 -31.14 -9.54 -8.03
N GLN A 380 -31.37 -8.24 -8.13
CA GLN A 380 -30.72 -7.36 -9.13
C GLN A 380 -29.43 -6.72 -8.60
N ASP A 381 -29.11 -6.87 -7.31
CA ASP A 381 -27.94 -6.26 -6.67
C ASP A 381 -26.75 -7.23 -6.71
N ASP A 382 -25.71 -6.87 -7.47
CA ASP A 382 -24.48 -7.65 -7.60
C ASP A 382 -23.76 -7.81 -6.25
N THR A 383 -23.89 -6.83 -5.34
CA THR A 383 -23.33 -6.91 -3.98
C THR A 383 -24.03 -7.97 -3.15
N ALA A 384 -25.34 -8.13 -3.31
CA ALA A 384 -26.10 -9.19 -2.64
C ALA A 384 -25.66 -10.58 -3.12
N TRP A 385 -25.41 -10.75 -4.42
CA TRP A 385 -24.86 -11.98 -4.99
C TRP A 385 -23.46 -12.28 -4.45
N TYR A 386 -22.56 -11.28 -4.44
CA TYR A 386 -21.21 -11.43 -3.89
C TYR A 386 -21.22 -11.81 -2.40
N ASN A 387 -22.06 -11.14 -1.60
CA ASN A 387 -22.16 -11.38 -0.17
C ASN A 387 -22.68 -12.80 0.13
N ALA A 388 -23.74 -13.22 -0.55
CA ALA A 388 -24.29 -14.57 -0.41
C ALA A 388 -23.29 -15.64 -0.84
N GLY A 389 -22.60 -15.44 -1.97
CA GLY A 389 -21.58 -16.37 -2.46
C GLY A 389 -20.38 -16.49 -1.54
N THR A 390 -19.91 -15.36 -0.98
CA THR A 390 -18.80 -15.34 -0.01
C THR A 390 -19.19 -16.04 1.30
N ALA A 391 -20.41 -15.82 1.78
CA ALA A 391 -20.90 -16.48 2.98
C ALA A 391 -21.13 -17.99 2.76
N ALA A 392 -21.59 -18.39 1.58
CA ALA A 392 -21.69 -19.79 1.18
C ALA A 392 -20.31 -20.47 1.12
N LEU A 393 -19.32 -19.80 0.52
CA LEU A 393 -17.93 -20.28 0.46
C LEU A 393 -17.34 -20.47 1.86
N ALA A 394 -17.55 -19.50 2.76
CA ALA A 394 -17.10 -19.61 4.15
C ALA A 394 -17.81 -20.75 4.90
N GLY A 395 -19.09 -20.98 4.61
CA GLY A 395 -19.89 -22.05 5.20
C GLY A 395 -19.71 -23.43 4.57
N GLY A 396 -18.82 -23.58 3.58
CA GLY A 396 -18.53 -24.85 2.90
C GLY A 396 -19.58 -25.29 1.88
N ASP A 397 -20.57 -24.44 1.55
CA ASP A 397 -21.56 -24.71 0.50
C ASP A 397 -21.00 -24.30 -0.85
N LEU A 398 -20.31 -25.24 -1.49
CA LEU A 398 -19.57 -25.00 -2.72
C LEU A 398 -20.51 -24.73 -3.90
N GLU A 399 -21.69 -25.36 -3.93
CA GLU A 399 -22.66 -25.21 -5.02
C GLU A 399 -23.28 -23.81 -5.02
N THR A 400 -23.78 -23.36 -3.87
CA THR A 400 -24.35 -22.02 -3.71
C THR A 400 -23.28 -20.95 -3.93
N ALA A 401 -22.06 -21.19 -3.46
CA ALA A 401 -20.93 -20.29 -3.68
C ALA A 401 -20.61 -20.15 -5.18
N GLN A 402 -20.57 -21.25 -5.92
CA GLN A 402 -20.28 -21.23 -7.36
C GLN A 402 -21.30 -20.40 -8.12
N GLN A 403 -22.59 -20.66 -7.90
CA GLN A 403 -23.67 -19.96 -8.61
C GLN A 403 -23.66 -18.46 -8.29
N ALA A 404 -23.55 -18.10 -7.01
CA ALA A 404 -23.65 -16.71 -6.58
C ALA A 404 -22.41 -15.88 -6.94
N LEU A 405 -21.21 -16.45 -6.80
CA LEU A 405 -19.97 -15.78 -7.17
C LEU A 405 -19.81 -15.68 -8.70
N ALA A 406 -20.27 -16.67 -9.47
CA ALA A 406 -20.28 -16.58 -10.94
C ALA A 406 -21.16 -15.43 -11.42
N ARG A 407 -22.34 -15.25 -10.81
CA ARG A 407 -23.22 -14.11 -11.11
C ARG A 407 -22.56 -12.78 -10.75
N ALA A 408 -21.94 -12.67 -9.58
CA ALA A 408 -21.22 -11.47 -9.17
C ALA A 408 -19.95 -11.20 -10.00
N GLY A 409 -19.30 -12.23 -10.52
CA GLY A 409 -18.14 -12.13 -11.43
C GLY A 409 -18.49 -11.56 -12.80
N ALA A 410 -19.78 -11.46 -13.14
CA ALA A 410 -20.29 -10.79 -14.32
C ALA A 410 -20.69 -9.32 -14.05
N SER A 411 -20.43 -8.78 -12.85
CA SER A 411 -20.75 -7.40 -12.50
C SER A 411 -20.05 -6.39 -13.38
N LEU A 412 -20.72 -5.27 -13.65
CA LEU A 412 -20.13 -4.12 -14.35
C LEU A 412 -19.23 -3.28 -13.43
N GLU A 413 -19.34 -3.44 -12.11
CA GLU A 413 -18.50 -2.75 -11.13
C GLU A 413 -17.14 -3.45 -10.99
N PRO A 414 -16.01 -2.76 -11.29
CA PRO A 414 -14.70 -3.41 -11.28
C PRO A 414 -14.28 -4.02 -9.93
N ASP A 415 -14.65 -3.38 -8.82
CA ASP A 415 -14.30 -3.86 -7.46
C ASP A 415 -15.10 -5.10 -7.07
N ILE A 416 -16.42 -5.12 -7.30
CA ILE A 416 -17.25 -6.31 -7.03
C ILE A 416 -16.83 -7.47 -7.94
N ARG A 417 -16.62 -7.18 -9.23
CA ARG A 417 -16.15 -8.17 -10.21
C ARG A 417 -14.80 -8.77 -9.79
N PHE A 418 -13.83 -7.94 -9.40
CA PHE A 418 -12.54 -8.40 -8.90
C PHE A 418 -12.68 -9.35 -7.71
N ARG A 419 -13.44 -8.94 -6.68
CA ARG A 419 -13.59 -9.73 -5.45
C ARG A 419 -14.34 -11.04 -5.71
N ALA A 420 -15.34 -11.01 -6.58
CA ALA A 420 -16.07 -12.21 -6.97
C ALA A 420 -15.17 -13.20 -7.73
N LEU A 421 -14.38 -12.73 -8.69
CA LEU A 421 -13.40 -13.55 -9.42
C LEU A 421 -12.32 -14.12 -8.51
N TYR A 422 -11.82 -13.32 -7.55
CA TYR A 422 -10.88 -13.81 -6.55
C TYR A 422 -11.48 -14.95 -5.71
N ASN A 423 -12.71 -14.78 -5.22
CA ASN A 423 -13.41 -15.80 -4.44
C ASN A 423 -13.79 -17.04 -5.27
N LEU A 424 -14.09 -16.89 -6.57
CA LEU A 424 -14.24 -18.03 -7.49
C LEU A 424 -12.94 -18.82 -7.63
N GLY A 425 -11.80 -18.14 -7.76
CA GLY A 425 -10.50 -18.80 -7.78
C GLY A 425 -10.24 -19.59 -6.49
N LEU A 426 -10.62 -19.03 -5.34
CA LEU A 426 -10.50 -19.70 -4.05
C LEU A 426 -11.44 -20.91 -3.94
N LEU A 427 -12.67 -20.77 -4.41
CA LEU A 427 -13.65 -21.86 -4.48
C LEU A 427 -13.12 -23.02 -5.34
N ALA A 428 -12.62 -22.73 -6.54
CA ALA A 428 -12.06 -23.72 -7.44
C ALA A 428 -10.84 -24.43 -6.83
N LEU A 429 -9.97 -23.72 -6.11
CA LEU A 429 -8.87 -24.34 -5.34
C LEU A 429 -9.38 -25.30 -4.25
N ARG A 430 -10.49 -24.97 -3.57
CA ARG A 430 -11.09 -25.85 -2.56
C ARG A 430 -11.73 -27.07 -3.19
N ILE A 431 -12.45 -26.91 -4.31
CA ILE A 431 -13.04 -28.02 -5.04
C ILE A 431 -11.93 -28.94 -5.55
N ALA A 432 -10.81 -28.42 -6.06
CA ALA A 432 -9.66 -29.22 -6.49
C ALA A 432 -9.07 -30.10 -5.37
N VAL A 433 -9.18 -29.67 -4.10
CA VAL A 433 -8.74 -30.48 -2.95
C VAL A 433 -9.75 -31.59 -2.64
N ALA A 434 -11.04 -31.33 -2.81
CA ALA A 434 -12.11 -32.29 -2.50
C ALA A 434 -12.37 -33.30 -3.63
N ASP A 435 -12.26 -32.87 -4.89
CA ASP A 435 -12.45 -33.67 -6.10
C ASP A 435 -11.09 -33.99 -6.74
N SER A 436 -10.50 -35.11 -6.32
CA SER A 436 -9.23 -35.58 -6.86
C SER A 436 -9.34 -36.08 -8.31
N VAL A 437 -10.55 -36.40 -8.79
CA VAL A 437 -10.76 -36.96 -10.13
C VAL A 437 -10.69 -35.86 -11.18
N ASN A 438 -11.33 -34.71 -10.96
CA ASN A 438 -11.30 -33.57 -11.87
C ASN A 438 -10.37 -32.43 -11.40
N ARG A 439 -9.42 -32.75 -10.51
CA ARG A 439 -8.53 -31.78 -9.87
C ARG A 439 -7.93 -30.78 -10.84
N ASP A 440 -7.37 -31.25 -11.96
CA ASP A 440 -6.66 -30.39 -12.90
C ASP A 440 -7.61 -29.43 -13.65
N GLY A 441 -8.87 -29.83 -13.84
CA GLY A 441 -9.93 -28.96 -14.37
C GLY A 441 -10.23 -27.82 -13.39
N HIS A 442 -10.42 -28.14 -12.11
CA HIS A 442 -10.66 -27.14 -11.07
C HIS A 442 -9.46 -26.19 -10.88
N LEU A 443 -8.22 -26.70 -10.99
CA LEU A 443 -7.03 -25.86 -10.97
C LEU A 443 -6.94 -24.92 -12.19
N ALA A 444 -7.37 -25.38 -13.37
CA ALA A 444 -7.44 -24.54 -14.56
C ALA A 444 -8.49 -23.43 -14.43
N GLU A 445 -9.63 -23.71 -13.79
CA GLU A 445 -10.64 -22.71 -13.46
C GLU A 445 -10.12 -21.68 -12.46
N ALA A 446 -9.39 -22.14 -11.44
CA ALA A 446 -8.73 -21.25 -10.48
C ALA A 446 -7.73 -20.30 -11.17
N GLU A 447 -6.87 -20.83 -12.04
CA GLU A 447 -5.93 -20.01 -12.82
C GLU A 447 -6.66 -18.95 -13.66
N ARG A 448 -7.74 -19.34 -14.35
CA ARG A 448 -8.51 -18.41 -15.18
C ARG A 448 -9.11 -17.29 -14.35
N ALA A 449 -9.76 -17.62 -13.24
CA ALA A 449 -10.39 -16.66 -12.35
C ALA A 449 -9.36 -15.67 -11.76
N TYR A 450 -8.19 -16.14 -11.34
CA TYR A 450 -7.13 -15.25 -10.83
C TYR A 450 -6.49 -14.40 -11.92
N ARG A 451 -6.30 -14.91 -13.15
CA ARG A 451 -5.83 -14.08 -14.27
C ARG A 451 -6.82 -12.96 -14.57
N GLU A 452 -8.11 -13.24 -14.64
CA GLU A 452 -9.14 -12.22 -14.85
C GLU A 452 -9.22 -11.21 -13.69
N ALA A 453 -9.08 -11.68 -12.44
CA ALA A 453 -8.98 -10.78 -11.29
C ALA A 453 -7.75 -9.86 -11.39
N LEU A 454 -6.60 -10.38 -11.79
CA LEU A 454 -5.37 -9.60 -11.94
C LEU A 454 -5.41 -8.60 -13.10
N LEU A 455 -6.27 -8.79 -14.11
CA LEU A 455 -6.54 -7.77 -15.12
C LEU A 455 -7.23 -6.54 -14.52
N LEU A 456 -8.05 -6.73 -13.48
CA LEU A 456 -8.76 -5.63 -12.79
C LEU A 456 -7.90 -4.99 -11.70
N ASN A 457 -7.06 -5.79 -11.02
CA ASN A 457 -6.14 -5.30 -9.99
C ASN A 457 -4.76 -5.98 -10.10
N PRO A 458 -3.85 -5.46 -10.94
CA PRO A 458 -2.52 -6.05 -11.16
C PRO A 458 -1.59 -6.02 -9.95
N GLY A 459 -1.88 -5.17 -8.95
CA GLY A 459 -1.07 -5.03 -7.73
C GLY A 459 -1.40 -6.05 -6.64
N HIS A 460 -2.46 -6.86 -6.81
CA HIS A 460 -2.96 -7.71 -5.73
C HIS A 460 -2.08 -8.95 -5.47
N PHE A 461 -1.24 -8.87 -4.44
CA PHE A 461 -0.26 -9.92 -4.09
C PHE A 461 -0.91 -11.30 -3.90
N SER A 462 -1.99 -11.41 -3.12
CA SER A 462 -2.64 -12.70 -2.83
C SER A 462 -3.24 -13.36 -4.08
N ALA A 463 -3.65 -12.57 -5.08
CA ALA A 463 -4.16 -13.11 -6.34
C ALA A 463 -3.02 -13.68 -7.20
N LYS A 464 -1.85 -13.01 -7.22
CA LYS A 464 -0.63 -13.54 -7.86
C LYS A 464 -0.16 -14.83 -7.20
N TRP A 465 -0.14 -14.83 -5.86
CA TRP A 465 0.25 -16.01 -5.09
C TRP A 465 -0.69 -17.20 -5.34
N ASN A 466 -2.01 -16.99 -5.30
CA ASN A 466 -2.95 -18.07 -5.54
C ASN A 466 -2.96 -18.55 -6.99
N LEU A 467 -2.68 -17.67 -7.96
CA LEU A 467 -2.45 -18.06 -9.35
C LEU A 467 -1.23 -18.97 -9.48
N GLU A 468 -0.11 -18.59 -8.86
CA GLU A 468 1.10 -19.40 -8.84
C GLU A 468 0.87 -20.75 -8.16
N LEU A 469 0.14 -20.76 -7.04
CA LEU A 469 -0.26 -21.98 -6.34
C LEU A 469 -1.08 -22.91 -7.23
N ALA A 470 -2.08 -22.37 -7.95
CA ALA A 470 -2.90 -23.13 -8.88
C ALA A 470 -2.05 -23.74 -10.01
N ALA A 471 -1.17 -22.94 -10.62
CA ALA A 471 -0.28 -23.35 -11.70
C ALA A 471 0.71 -24.45 -11.26
N ARG A 472 1.30 -24.32 -10.07
CA ARG A 472 2.20 -25.34 -9.50
C ARG A 472 1.48 -26.65 -9.24
N ARG A 473 0.29 -26.59 -8.63
CA ARG A 473 -0.52 -27.78 -8.33
C ARG A 473 -0.98 -28.51 -9.59
N ARG A 474 -1.10 -27.81 -10.72
CA ARG A 474 -1.50 -28.39 -12.02
C ARG A 474 -0.32 -29.00 -12.79
N GLY A 475 0.92 -28.89 -12.28
CA GLY A 475 2.11 -29.43 -12.94
C GLY A 475 2.89 -28.43 -13.81
N GLY A 476 2.67 -27.12 -13.64
CA GLY A 476 3.36 -26.06 -14.39
C GLY A 476 4.77 -25.75 -13.90
N GLY A 477 5.69 -26.71 -13.99
CA GLY A 477 7.13 -26.49 -13.89
C GLY A 477 7.78 -26.60 -15.26
N SER A 478 7.72 -25.54 -16.08
CA SER A 478 8.64 -25.39 -17.22
C SER A 478 8.76 -23.92 -17.64
N SER A 479 10.02 -23.50 -17.76
CA SER A 479 10.53 -22.23 -18.27
C SER A 479 9.71 -21.66 -19.43
N ARG A 480 9.22 -20.43 -19.27
CA ARG A 480 9.01 -19.49 -20.39
C ARG A 480 10.03 -18.37 -20.28
N ASN A 481 11.30 -18.72 -20.41
CA ASN A 481 12.30 -17.83 -20.96
C ASN A 481 13.05 -18.60 -22.03
N SER A 482 12.71 -18.38 -23.30
CA SER A 482 13.56 -18.74 -24.43
C SER A 482 13.55 -17.59 -25.43
N PRO A 483 14.73 -17.09 -25.84
CA PRO A 483 14.89 -16.02 -26.83
C PRO A 483 14.54 -16.52 -28.25
N PRO A 484 14.36 -15.62 -29.24
CA PRO A 484 13.88 -15.98 -30.58
C PRO A 484 14.88 -16.90 -31.34
N PRO A 485 14.40 -17.71 -32.29
CA PRO A 485 15.22 -18.76 -32.90
C PRO A 485 16.21 -18.19 -33.92
N SER A 486 17.49 -18.50 -33.73
CA SER A 486 18.47 -18.57 -34.81
C SER A 486 18.26 -19.89 -35.57
N GLY A 487 18.06 -19.80 -36.88
CA GLY A 487 17.90 -20.96 -37.74
C GLY A 487 19.19 -21.78 -37.93
N GLY A 488 19.02 -23.04 -38.32
CA GLY A 488 20.10 -23.84 -38.90
C GLY A 488 20.08 -25.33 -38.53
N GLY A 489 19.43 -26.13 -39.36
CA GLY A 489 20.01 -27.37 -39.93
C GLY A 489 20.27 -28.59 -39.04
N GLY A 490 19.36 -29.57 -39.13
CA GLY A 490 19.70 -30.89 -39.69
C GLY A 490 20.34 -31.96 -38.79
N GLY A 491 19.67 -33.12 -38.71
CA GLY A 491 20.33 -34.42 -38.54
C GLY A 491 19.89 -35.26 -37.34
N ALA A 492 18.89 -36.13 -37.54
CA ALA A 492 18.81 -37.45 -36.90
C ALA A 492 19.26 -38.49 -37.96
N PRO A 493 19.76 -39.71 -37.66
CA PRO A 493 19.07 -40.74 -36.84
C PRO A 493 20.07 -41.72 -36.12
N PRO A 494 19.71 -43.00 -35.78
CA PRO A 494 18.83 -43.42 -34.68
C PRO A 494 19.45 -44.51 -33.75
N GLY A 495 18.81 -44.72 -32.59
CA GLY A 495 18.63 -46.05 -31.97
C GLY A 495 19.64 -46.48 -30.88
N GLN A 496 19.12 -46.79 -29.67
CA GLN A 496 19.11 -48.14 -29.09
C GLN A 496 18.53 -48.12 -27.66
N ALA A 497 17.71 -49.14 -27.38
CA ALA A 497 17.15 -49.45 -26.08
C ALA A 497 18.12 -50.32 -25.27
N GLY A 498 18.13 -50.17 -23.93
CA GLY A 498 18.84 -51.08 -23.03
C GLY A 498 18.98 -50.62 -21.58
N GLN A 499 17.98 -50.98 -20.77
CA GLN A 499 17.90 -51.18 -19.31
C GLN A 499 19.05 -50.83 -18.34
N GLY A 500 18.63 -50.24 -17.20
CA GLY A 500 18.94 -50.79 -15.87
C GLY A 500 19.90 -49.99 -14.98
N GLY A 501 19.42 -49.47 -13.85
CA GLY A 501 20.30 -48.93 -12.79
C GLY A 501 19.60 -48.00 -11.81
N SER A 502 19.28 -48.52 -10.63
CA SER A 502 18.66 -47.87 -9.46
C SER A 502 19.38 -46.61 -8.99
N ALA A 503 18.65 -45.49 -8.92
CA ALA A 503 19.07 -44.27 -8.23
C ALA A 503 18.37 -44.17 -6.87
N GLN A 504 19.17 -44.24 -5.81
CA GLN A 504 18.79 -43.89 -4.44
C GLN A 504 18.38 -42.41 -4.37
N SER A 505 17.21 -42.19 -3.79
CA SER A 505 16.56 -40.90 -3.59
C SER A 505 17.40 -39.96 -2.72
N SER A 506 17.65 -38.76 -3.25
CA SER A 506 17.99 -37.57 -2.49
C SER A 506 16.71 -36.96 -1.87
N PRO A 507 16.77 -36.31 -0.69
CA PRO A 507 15.59 -35.72 -0.07
C PRO A 507 15.13 -34.49 -0.83
N ALA A 508 13.84 -34.47 -1.15
CA ALA A 508 13.15 -33.40 -1.86
C ALA A 508 13.15 -32.07 -1.06
N ALA A 509 13.31 -30.98 -1.81
CA ALA A 509 13.12 -29.61 -1.37
C ALA A 509 11.74 -29.43 -0.70
N GLY A 510 11.75 -28.90 0.52
CA GLY A 510 10.59 -28.75 1.38
C GLY A 510 9.52 -27.82 0.78
N GLY A 511 8.38 -28.41 0.42
CA GLY A 511 7.11 -27.71 0.25
C GLY A 511 6.28 -27.77 1.52
N LEU A 512 5.44 -26.75 1.73
CA LEU A 512 4.45 -26.70 2.82
C LEU A 512 3.52 -27.92 2.75
N SER A 513 3.36 -28.60 3.89
CA SER A 513 2.44 -29.73 4.02
C SER A 513 0.98 -29.30 3.81
N GLN A 514 0.11 -30.23 3.41
CA GLN A 514 -1.31 -29.98 3.19
C GLN A 514 -2.00 -29.37 4.43
N ALA A 515 -1.58 -29.77 5.63
CA ALA A 515 -2.07 -29.21 6.90
C ALA A 515 -1.63 -27.74 7.10
N GLN A 516 -0.38 -27.40 6.75
CA GLN A 516 0.09 -26.02 6.78
C GLN A 516 -0.62 -25.16 5.72
N ALA A 517 -0.93 -25.72 4.55
CA ALA A 517 -1.70 -25.02 3.52
C ALA A 517 -3.15 -24.72 3.98
N GLU A 518 -3.81 -25.65 4.67
CA GLU A 518 -5.13 -25.40 5.26
C GLU A 518 -5.09 -24.35 6.37
N GLN A 519 -4.06 -24.38 7.21
CA GLN A 519 -3.91 -23.42 8.30
C GLN A 519 -3.71 -21.99 7.76
N ILE A 520 -2.94 -21.84 6.68
CA ILE A 520 -2.76 -20.58 5.96
C ILE A 520 -4.07 -20.14 5.28
N LEU A 521 -4.83 -21.05 4.66
CA LEU A 521 -6.12 -20.71 4.05
C LEU A 521 -7.15 -20.25 5.09
N ARG A 522 -7.14 -20.81 6.30
CA ARG A 522 -8.00 -20.37 7.41
C ARG A 522 -7.57 -19.01 7.95
N SER A 523 -6.27 -18.76 8.12
CA SER A 523 -5.76 -17.46 8.60
C SER A 523 -6.05 -16.34 7.60
N ILE A 524 -6.00 -16.62 6.30
CA ILE A 524 -6.35 -15.67 5.24
C ILE A 524 -7.86 -15.36 5.25
N GLY A 525 -8.71 -16.36 5.46
CA GLY A 525 -10.15 -16.15 5.64
C GLY A 525 -10.48 -15.23 6.81
N GLN A 526 -9.70 -15.31 7.89
CA GLN A 526 -9.82 -14.41 9.04
C GLN A 526 -9.30 -12.99 8.74
N GLN A 527 -8.19 -12.85 8.00
CA GLN A 527 -7.66 -11.55 7.59
C GLN A 527 -8.62 -10.78 6.66
N GLU A 528 -9.34 -11.46 5.76
CA GLU A 528 -10.33 -10.78 4.91
C GLU A 528 -11.54 -10.30 5.71
N VAL A 529 -11.99 -11.08 6.69
CA VAL A 529 -13.03 -10.68 7.66
C VAL A 529 -12.58 -9.44 8.44
N GLN A 530 -11.31 -9.40 8.84
CA GLN A 530 -10.72 -8.28 9.56
C GLN A 530 -10.57 -7.04 8.67
N THR A 531 -10.16 -7.21 7.42
CA THR A 531 -10.07 -6.13 6.42
C THR A 531 -11.45 -5.50 6.13
N ARG A 532 -12.50 -6.32 6.10
CA ARG A 532 -13.90 -5.85 6.05
C ARG A 532 -14.31 -5.07 7.30
N ARG A 533 -13.93 -5.57 8.47
CA ARG A 533 -14.17 -4.91 9.77
C ARG A 533 -13.49 -3.55 9.82
N ASP A 534 -12.26 -3.45 9.37
CA ASP A 534 -11.46 -2.22 9.37
C ASP A 534 -11.96 -1.20 8.34
N ARG A 535 -12.39 -1.65 7.14
CA ARG A 535 -13.03 -0.76 6.15
C ARG A 535 -14.38 -0.24 6.62
N SER A 536 -15.22 -1.07 7.23
CA SER A 536 -16.50 -0.62 7.80
C SER A 536 -16.32 0.24 9.06
N GLY A 537 -15.22 0.05 9.81
CA GLY A 537 -14.83 0.88 10.95
C GLY A 537 -14.27 2.24 10.54
N ARG A 538 -13.47 2.31 9.46
CA ARG A 538 -12.94 3.57 8.89
C ARG A 538 -14.03 4.48 8.32
N GLN A 539 -15.16 3.94 7.86
CA GLN A 539 -16.32 4.75 7.45
C GLN A 539 -17.13 5.35 8.62
N ARG A 540 -16.89 4.94 9.88
CA ARG A 540 -17.71 5.30 11.05
C ARG A 540 -17.01 6.14 12.14
N ARG A 541 -15.71 6.41 12.03
CA ARG A 541 -15.01 7.29 12.98
C ARG A 541 -14.78 8.67 12.40
N VAL A 542 -15.83 9.48 12.41
CA VAL A 542 -15.72 10.93 12.57
C VAL A 542 -16.78 11.33 13.60
N VAL A 543 -16.36 12.16 14.55
CA VAL A 543 -17.09 12.72 15.71
C VAL A 543 -17.10 11.84 16.96
N GLU A 544 -16.09 12.02 17.83
CA GLU A 544 -16.33 12.01 19.27
C GLU A 544 -16.73 13.44 19.69
N PRO A 545 -17.87 13.61 20.40
CA PRO A 545 -18.30 14.91 20.89
C PRO A 545 -17.48 15.30 22.13
N GLY A 546 -16.93 16.51 22.10
CA GLY A 546 -16.36 17.15 23.29
C GLY A 546 -17.45 17.36 24.35
N VAL A 547 -17.16 16.90 25.57
CA VAL A 547 -17.98 17.08 26.77
C VAL A 547 -17.71 18.46 27.37
N LYS A 548 -18.75 19.24 27.70
CA LYS A 548 -19.01 19.70 29.10
C LYS A 548 -20.24 20.61 29.27
N ASP A 549 -20.98 20.25 30.32
CA ASP A 549 -21.67 21.05 31.34
C ASP A 549 -22.22 22.42 30.91
N TRP A 550 -23.39 22.43 30.28
CA TRP A 550 -24.70 22.77 30.88
C TRP A 550 -25.82 22.31 29.93
#